data_AF-A0A957N7V0-F1
#
_entry.id   AF-A0A957N7V0-F1
#
_cell.length_a   1.000
_cell.length_b   1.000
_cell.length_c   1.000
_cell.angle_alpha   90.00
_cell.angle_beta   90.00
_cell.angle_gamma   90.00
#
_symmetry.space_group_name_H-M   'P 1'
#
loop_
_entity.id
_entity.type
_entity.pdbx_description
1 polymer ?
#
loop_
_entity_poly.entity_id
_entity_poly.type
_entity_poly.pdbx_seq_one_letter_code
_entity_poly.pdbx_strand_id
1 'polypeptide(L)' 'LAGFGEGSDYLPKRFTDEPSTMPGSEGHVCELDLMLEEYYTLRGWENGVVPESKLKELEII' A
#
# COMPACT_ATOMS: atom_id res chain seq x y z
N LEU A 1 -0.81 17.34 3.89
CA LEU A 1 -0.42 16.04 4.46
C LEU A 1 0.83 16.26 5.31
N ALA A 2 1.02 15.54 6.42
CA ALA A 2 2.19 15.68 7.30
C ALA A 2 3.48 15.07 6.71
N GLY A 3 3.73 15.27 5.41
CA GLY A 3 4.81 14.64 4.66
C GLY A 3 4.49 13.27 4.05
N PHE A 4 3.31 12.69 4.34
CA PHE A 4 2.87 11.43 3.75
C PHE A 4 2.34 11.59 2.32
N GLY A 5 2.65 10.62 1.46
CA GLY A 5 2.23 10.54 0.06
C GLY A 5 2.74 9.27 -0.61
N GLU A 6 2.88 9.28 -1.94
CA GLU A 6 3.38 8.14 -2.71
C GLU A 6 4.72 7.62 -2.15
N GLY A 7 4.84 6.31 -2.02
CA GLY A 7 6.04 5.66 -1.47
C GLY A 7 6.19 5.76 0.06
N SER A 8 5.21 6.33 0.77
CA SER A 8 5.21 6.32 2.25
C SER A 8 4.74 5.00 2.85
N ASP A 9 3.93 4.24 2.10
CA ASP A 9 3.49 2.90 2.50
C ASP A 9 4.45 1.86 1.91
N TYR A 10 5.39 1.37 2.72
CA TYR A 10 6.36 0.37 2.29
C TYR A 10 6.74 -0.59 3.43
N LEU A 11 7.25 -1.76 3.05
CA LEU A 11 7.89 -2.70 3.96
C LEU A 11 9.41 -2.61 3.82
N PRO A 12 10.18 -2.97 4.86
CA PRO A 12 11.61 -3.20 4.71
C PRO A 12 11.90 -4.17 3.54
N LYS A 13 12.91 -3.86 2.72
CA LYS A 13 13.24 -4.61 1.50
C LYS A 13 13.35 -6.12 1.66
N ARG A 14 13.75 -6.59 2.85
CA ARG A 14 13.77 -8.02 3.16
C ARG A 14 12.45 -8.71 2.82
N PHE A 15 11.30 -8.08 3.07
CA PHE A 15 10.00 -8.73 2.84
C PHE A 15 9.58 -8.77 1.37
N THR A 16 10.08 -7.87 0.54
CA THR A 16 9.73 -7.77 -0.88
C THR A 16 10.77 -8.44 -1.78
N ASP A 17 12.02 -8.53 -1.31
CA ASP A 17 13.17 -8.92 -2.15
C ASP A 17 13.83 -10.23 -1.67
N GLU A 18 13.72 -10.60 -0.38
CA GLU A 18 14.35 -11.80 0.17
C GLU A 18 13.29 -12.89 0.42
N PRO A 19 13.31 -14.02 -0.32
CA PRO A 19 12.35 -15.10 -0.12
C PRO A 19 12.40 -15.70 1.30
N SER A 20 11.23 -16.01 1.85
CA SER A 20 11.12 -16.69 3.14
C SER A 20 11.83 -18.04 3.11
N THR A 21 12.55 -18.35 4.19
CA THR A 21 13.22 -19.64 4.40
C THR A 21 12.46 -20.54 5.38
N MET A 22 11.24 -20.13 5.78
CA MET A 22 10.46 -20.80 6.81
C MET A 22 9.38 -21.70 6.19
N PRO A 23 9.08 -22.87 6.80
CA PRO A 23 8.03 -23.76 6.31
C PRO A 23 6.67 -23.05 6.16
N GLY A 24 5.93 -23.40 5.10
CA GLY A 24 4.60 -22.86 4.80
C GLY A 24 4.59 -21.60 3.93
N SER A 25 5.74 -20.93 3.78
CA SER A 25 5.92 -19.78 2.87
C SER A 25 7.29 -19.81 2.17
N GLU A 26 7.99 -20.95 2.22
CA GLU A 26 9.34 -21.08 1.70
C GLU A 26 9.40 -20.68 0.22
N GLY A 27 10.29 -19.75 -0.11
CA GLY A 27 10.44 -19.20 -1.46
C GLY A 27 9.52 -18.01 -1.80
N HIS A 28 8.59 -17.63 -0.93
CA HIS A 28 7.68 -16.52 -1.19
C HIS A 28 8.24 -15.17 -0.70
N VAL A 29 7.89 -14.11 -1.42
CA VAL A 29 8.05 -12.70 -1.03
C VAL A 29 6.67 -12.02 -0.98
N CYS A 30 6.58 -10.85 -0.37
CA CYS A 30 5.36 -10.04 -0.37
C CYS A 30 5.28 -9.19 -1.64
N GLU A 31 4.22 -9.41 -2.43
CA GLU A 31 3.88 -8.66 -3.66
C GLU A 31 3.20 -7.33 -3.30
N LEU A 32 3.89 -6.52 -2.50
CA LEU A 32 3.31 -5.33 -1.87
C LEU A 32 2.84 -4.27 -2.88
N ASP A 33 3.53 -4.13 -4.00
CA ASP A 33 3.17 -3.20 -5.07
C ASP A 33 1.80 -3.52 -5.67
N LEU A 34 1.55 -4.78 -6.00
CA LEU A 34 0.26 -5.26 -6.50
C LEU A 34 -0.84 -5.08 -5.45
N MET A 35 -0.55 -5.41 -4.19
CA MET A 35 -1.50 -5.26 -3.10
C MET A 35 -1.88 -3.80 -2.83
N LEU A 36 -0.91 -2.87 -2.91
CA LEU A 36 -1.16 -1.44 -2.69
C LEU A 36 -1.99 -0.83 -3.82
N GLU A 37 -1.76 -1.22 -5.07
CA GLU A 37 -2.57 -0.79 -6.21
C GLU A 37 -4.04 -1.16 -6.01
N GLU A 38 -4.32 -2.43 -5.66
CA GLU A 38 -5.68 -2.89 -5.36
C GLU A 38 -6.26 -2.15 -4.16
N TYR A 39 -5.48 -2.00 -3.09
CA TYR A 39 -5.92 -1.32 -1.87
C TYR A 39 -6.32 0.13 -2.13
N TYR A 40 -5.50 0.90 -2.84
CA TYR A 40 -5.81 2.30 -3.15
C TYR A 40 -7.04 2.42 -4.05
N THR A 41 -7.18 1.55 -5.03
CA THR A 41 -8.36 1.49 -5.90
C THR A 41 -9.63 1.26 -5.08
N LEU A 42 -9.63 0.25 -4.20
CA LEU A 42 -10.78 -0.07 -3.34
C LEU A 42 -11.12 1.05 -2.35
N ARG A 43 -10.11 1.81 -1.92
CA ARG A 43 -10.28 2.94 -0.99
C ARG A 43 -10.71 4.23 -1.70
N GLY A 44 -10.63 4.27 -3.02
CA GLY A 44 -10.79 5.51 -3.80
C GLY A 44 -9.67 6.50 -3.51
N TRP A 45 -8.45 6.00 -3.31
CA TRP A 45 -7.23 6.79 -3.09
C TRP A 45 -6.40 6.84 -4.37
N GLU A 46 -5.64 7.91 -4.56
CA GLU A 46 -4.73 8.10 -5.68
C GLU A 46 -3.31 8.25 -5.15
N ASN A 47 -2.39 7.37 -5.57
CA ASN A 47 -0.98 7.35 -5.15
C ASN A 47 -0.81 7.43 -3.61
N GLY A 48 -1.62 6.67 -2.87
CA GLY A 48 -1.61 6.66 -1.40
C GLY A 48 -2.23 7.88 -0.72
N VAL A 49 -2.90 8.76 -1.47
CA VAL A 49 -3.51 9.98 -0.96
C VAL A 49 -5.02 9.98 -1.20
N VAL A 50 -5.78 10.48 -0.23
CA VAL A 50 -7.22 10.65 -0.36
C VAL A 50 -7.53 11.84 -1.28
N PRO A 51 -8.18 11.65 -2.44
CA PRO A 51 -8.56 12.76 -3.31
C PRO A 51 -9.70 13.57 -2.69
N GLU A 52 -9.85 14.81 -3.15
CA GLU A 52 -10.89 15.73 -2.66
C GLU A 52 -12.32 15.16 -2.84
N SER A 53 -12.56 14.45 -3.94
CA SER A 53 -13.83 13.77 -4.21
C SER A 53 -14.22 12.81 -3.08
N LYS A 54 -13.26 12.01 -2.60
CA LYS A 54 -13.47 11.06 -1.51
C LYS A 54 -13.62 11.76 -0.16
N LEU A 55 -12.91 12.87 0.07
CA LEU A 55 -13.09 13.69 1.28
C LEU A 55 -14.50 14.30 1.37
N LYS A 56 -15.04 14.79 0.24
CA LYS A 56 -16.42 15.26 0.14
C LYS A 56 -17.44 14.14 0.35
N GLU A 57 -17.21 12.97 -0.26
CA GLU A 57 -18.07 11.79 -0.07
C GLU A 57 -18.18 11.40 1.41
N LEU A 58 -17.09 11.58 2.17
CA LEU A 58 -17.00 11.26 3.60
C LEU A 58 -17.35 12.44 4.53
N GLU A 59 -17.81 13.58 4.00
CA GLU A 59 -18.21 14.78 4.77
C GLU A 59 -17.10 15.34 5.69
N ILE A 60 -15.83 15.15 5.32
CA ILE A 60 -14.68 15.70 6.05
C ILE A 60 -14.42 17.16 5.64
N ILE A 61 -14.84 17.51 4.43
CA ILE A 61 -14.75 18.86 3.83
C ILE A 61 -16.05 19.22 3.11
#